data_AF-A0A561SA37-F1
#
_entry.id   AF-A0A561SA37-F1
#
_cell.length_a   1.000
_cell.length_b   1.000
_cell.length_c   1.000
_cell.angle_alpha   90.00
_cell.angle_beta   90.00
_cell.angle_gamma   90.00
#
_symmetry.space_group_name_H-M   'P 1'
#
loop_
_entity.id
_entity.type
_entity.pdbx_description
1 polymer ?
#
loop_
_entity_poly.entity_id
_entity_poly.type
_entity_poly.pdbx_seq_one_letter_code
_entity_poly.pdbx_strand_id
1 'polypeptide(L)' 'MNTPSQGYKQWRISSESGGDQGSCVDVGLGDLDAETEEVAFRDSTLQGRGPVLGFPASAVTALTGAIKVRGSRLAGGF' A
#
# COMPACT_ATOMS: atom_id res chain seq x y z
N MET A 1 19.80 -9.43 -8.27
CA MET A 1 18.94 -8.50 -7.51
C MET A 1 17.52 -8.95 -7.72
N ASN A 2 16.89 -9.53 -6.70
CA ASN A 2 15.46 -9.88 -6.78
C ASN A 2 14.68 -8.57 -6.77
N THR A 3 14.01 -8.26 -7.88
CA THR A 3 13.11 -7.11 -7.93
C THR A 3 11.99 -7.34 -6.91
N PRO A 4 11.72 -6.39 -5.99
CA PRO A 4 10.71 -6.58 -4.93
C PRO A 4 9.34 -6.98 -5.48
N SER A 5 9.03 -6.63 -6.72
CA SER A 5 7.74 -6.89 -7.38
C SER A 5 7.35 -8.37 -7.47
N GLN A 6 8.27 -9.33 -7.34
CA GLN A 6 7.99 -10.76 -7.48
C GLN A 6 7.54 -11.45 -6.17
N GLY A 7 7.64 -10.79 -5.01
CA GLY A 7 7.35 -11.36 -3.69
C GLY A 7 5.95 -11.08 -3.12
N TYR A 8 5.15 -10.27 -3.81
CA TYR A 8 3.84 -9.80 -3.34
C TYR A 8 2.72 -10.62 -3.97
N LYS A 9 2.14 -11.56 -3.21
CA LYS A 9 1.12 -12.49 -3.74
C LYS A 9 -0.31 -11.97 -3.64
N GLN A 10 -0.57 -10.97 -2.80
CA GLN A 10 -1.93 -10.47 -2.55
C GLN A 10 -2.00 -8.96 -2.75
N TRP A 11 -2.17 -8.56 -4.01
CA TRP A 11 -2.50 -7.18 -4.35
C TRP A 11 -3.97 -6.91 -4.11
N ARG A 12 -4.25 -5.83 -3.37
CA ARG A 12 -5.59 -5.36 -3.06
C ARG A 12 -5.74 -3.94 -3.59
N ILE A 13 -6.78 -3.73 -4.38
CA ILE A 13 -7.25 -2.41 -4.78
C ILE A 13 -8.32 -1.94 -3.79
N SER A 14 -8.43 -0.62 -3.61
CA SER A 14 -9.48 -0.03 -2.76
C SER A 14 -10.89 -0.35 -3.29
N SER A 15 -11.87 -0.55 -2.42
CA SER A 15 -13.29 -0.62 -2.81
C SER A 15 -13.80 0.69 -3.42
N GLU A 16 -13.19 1.81 -3.04
CA GLU A 16 -13.54 3.15 -3.51
C GLU A 16 -13.11 3.41 -4.95
N SER A 17 -12.33 2.51 -5.57
CA SER A 17 -11.97 2.64 -6.99
C SER A 17 -13.08 2.21 -7.94
N GLY A 18 -14.18 1.63 -7.44
CA GLY A 18 -15.22 1.07 -8.31
C GLY A 18 -14.74 -0.11 -9.18
N GLY A 19 -13.54 -0.65 -8.91
CA GLY A 19 -12.89 -1.66 -9.74
C GLY A 19 -12.04 -1.12 -10.88
N ASP A 20 -11.88 0.21 -11.00
CA ASP A 20 -11.06 0.82 -12.05
C ASP A 20 -9.56 0.56 -11.84
N GLN A 21 -8.89 0.06 -12.89
CA GLN A 21 -7.46 -0.31 -12.87
C GLN A 21 -6.56 0.69 -13.62
N GLY A 22 -6.94 1.97 -13.69
CA GLY A 22 -6.28 2.97 -14.54
C GLY A 22 -5.69 4.20 -13.86
N SER A 23 -6.06 4.47 -12.61
CA SER A 23 -5.65 5.68 -11.86
C SER A 23 -5.64 5.45 -10.35
N CYS A 24 -5.38 4.21 -9.91
CA CYS A 24 -5.50 3.83 -8.50
C CYS A 24 -4.18 3.29 -7.96
N VAL A 25 -4.09 3.22 -6.63
CA VAL A 25 -2.98 2.59 -5.93
C VAL A 25 -3.40 1.20 -5.49
N ASP A 26 -2.60 0.20 -5.83
CA ASP A 26 -2.73 -1.14 -5.29
C ASP A 26 -1.78 -1.31 -4.10
N VAL A 27 -2.25 -2.03 -3.08
CA VAL A 27 -1.45 -2.37 -1.90
C VAL A 27 -1.17 -3.87 -1.90
N GLY A 28 0.10 -4.24 -1.79
CA GLY A 28 0.55 -5.62 -1.70
C GLY A 28 1.09 -5.94 -0.32
N LEU A 29 0.79 -7.13 0.17
CA LEU A 29 1.44 -7.70 1.35
C LEU A 29 2.48 -8.72 0.86
N GLY A 30 3.72 -8.58 1.33
CA GLY A 30 4.83 -9.45 0.92
C GLY A 30 4.79 -10.78 1.66
N ASP A 31 5.06 -11.88 0.94
CA ASP A 31 5.48 -13.16 1.53
C ASP A 31 7.02 -13.25 1.57
N LEU A 32 7.70 -12.10 1.71
CA LEU A 32 9.14 -12.10 1.99
C LEU A 32 9.25 -12.62 3.43
N ASP A 33 10.14 -13.59 3.65
CA ASP A 33 10.30 -14.37 4.88
C ASP A 33 9.80 -13.65 6.14
N ALA A 34 8.96 -14.33 6.93
CA ALA A 34 8.11 -13.83 8.03
C ALA A 34 8.76 -12.85 9.05
N GLU A 35 10.07 -12.62 8.97
CA GLU A 35 10.79 -11.59 9.71
C GLU A 35 10.65 -10.17 9.15
N THR A 36 10.29 -9.98 7.88
CA THR A 36 10.12 -8.63 7.30
C THR A 36 8.72 -8.46 6.73
N GLU A 37 7.75 -8.17 7.60
CA GLU A 37 6.43 -7.71 7.16
C GLU A 37 6.58 -6.40 6.37
N GLU A 38 6.53 -6.51 5.04
CA GLU A 38 6.64 -5.38 4.11
C GLU A 38 5.29 -5.13 3.44
N VAL A 39 4.92 -3.86 3.37
CA VAL A 39 3.76 -3.36 2.64
C VAL A 39 4.27 -2.63 1.42
N ALA A 40 3.81 -3.09 0.26
CA ALA A 40 4.14 -2.51 -1.03
C ALA A 40 2.99 -1.68 -1.58
N PHE A 41 3.35 -0.58 -2.24
CA PHE A 41 2.45 0.25 -3.02
C PHE A 41 2.90 0.27 -4.46
N ARG A 42 1.93 0.19 -5.37
CA ARG A 42 2.17 0.36 -6.81
C ARG A 42 1.01 1.11 -7.45
N ASP A 43 1.27 1.65 -8.63
CA ASP A 43 0.22 2.14 -9.51
C ASP A 43 -0.53 0.95 -10.16
N SER A 44 -1.86 1.02 -10.21
CA SER A 44 -2.71 -0.08 -10.71
C SER A 44 -2.57 -0.31 -12.22
N THR A 45 -2.15 0.70 -13.00
CA THR A 45 -1.88 0.56 -14.44
C THR A 45 -0.75 -0.41 -14.74
N LEU A 46 0.11 -0.63 -13.74
CA LEU A 46 1.30 -1.46 -13.88
C LEU A 46 0.98 -2.95 -13.81
N GLN A 47 -0.20 -3.38 -13.30
CA GLN A 47 -0.63 -4.80 -13.25
C GLN A 47 0.47 -5.79 -12.82
N GLY A 48 1.32 -5.41 -11.86
CA GLY A 48 2.45 -6.23 -11.39
C GLY A 48 3.77 -6.06 -12.15
N ARG A 49 3.84 -5.12 -13.08
CA ARG A 49 5.02 -4.76 -13.88
C ARG A 49 5.45 -3.34 -13.58
N GLY A 50 6.47 -3.15 -12.74
CA GLY A 50 7.07 -1.83 -12.58
C GLY A 50 7.68 -1.61 -11.20
N PRO A 51 8.20 -0.39 -10.96
CA PRO A 51 8.77 -0.04 -9.67
C PRO A 51 7.70 -0.08 -8.56
N VAL A 52 8.05 -0.74 -7.46
CA VAL A 52 7.22 -0.91 -6.28
C VAL A 52 7.84 -0.09 -5.15
N LEU A 53 7.03 0.70 -4.45
CA LEU A 53 7.45 1.37 -3.23
C LEU A 53 7.18 0.43 -2.05
N GLY A 54 8.24 -0.10 -1.46
CA GLY A 54 8.19 -1.01 -0.32
C GLY A 54 8.46 -0.31 0.99
N PHE A 55 7.68 -0.61 2.03
CA PHE A 55 7.83 -0.05 3.37
C PHE A 55 7.65 -1.14 4.44
N PRO A 56 8.36 -1.06 5.57
CA PRO A 56 8.04 -1.89 6.73
C PRO A 56 6.59 -1.66 7.18
N ALA A 57 5.90 -2.72 7.60
CA ALA A 57 4.51 -2.65 8.06
C ALA A 57 4.34 -1.69 9.25
N SER A 58 5.34 -1.60 10.12
CA SER A 58 5.37 -0.66 11.25
C SER A 58 5.35 0.80 10.79
N ALA A 59 6.07 1.14 9.70
CA ALA A 59 6.11 2.48 9.15
C ALA A 59 4.76 2.86 8.51
N VAL A 60 4.13 1.93 7.79
CA VAL A 60 2.78 2.15 7.22
C VAL A 60 1.73 2.32 8.31
N THR A 61 1.83 1.54 9.40
CA THR A 61 0.95 1.67 10.56
C THR A 61 1.10 3.04 11.22
N ALA A 62 2.34 3.49 11.44
CA ALA A 62 2.60 4.81 12.02
C ALA A 62 2.06 5.94 11.12
N LEU A 63 2.29 5.85 9.81
CA LEU A 63 1.81 6.83 8.83
C LEU A 63 0.28 6.91 8.81
N THR A 64 -0.39 5.77 8.64
CA THR A 64 -1.87 5.73 8.57
C THR A 64 -2.50 6.15 9.89
N GLY A 65 -1.88 5.83 11.03
CA GLY A 65 -2.26 6.33 12.34
C GLY A 65 -2.17 7.85 12.43
N ALA A 66 -1.04 8.44 11.99
CA ALA A 66 -0.87 9.89 11.96
C ALA A 66 -1.89 10.59 11.04
N ILE A 67 -2.18 10.02 9.86
CA ILE A 67 -3.19 10.53 8.93
C ILE A 67 -4.57 10.51 9.57
N LYS A 68 -4.98 9.41 10.22
CA LYS A 68 -6.28 9.31 10.90
C LYS A 68 -6.42 10.34 12.02
N VAL A 69 -5.41 10.47 12.88
CA VAL A 69 -5.41 11.47 13.97
C VAL A 69 -5.53 12.89 13.42
N ARG A 70 -4.80 13.21 12.34
CA ARG A 70 -4.90 14.52 11.67
C ARG A 70 -6.27 14.72 11.01
N GLY A 71 -6.80 13.71 10.32
CA GLY A 71 -8.12 13.75 9.71
C GLY A 71 -9.23 13.97 10.73
N SER A 72 -9.18 13.28 11.88
CA SER A 72 -10.10 13.50 12.99
C SER A 72 -9.98 14.91 13.60
N ARG A 73 -8.77 15.48 13.66
CA ARG A 73 -8.55 16.86 14.09
C ARG A 73 -9.12 17.89 13.11
N LEU A 74 -9.13 17.59 11.81
CA LEU A 74 -9.71 18.46 10.78
C LEU A 74 -11.24 18.31 10.68
N ALA A 75 -11.79 17.12 10.94
CA ALA A 75 -13.23 16.86 10.93
C ALA A 75 -13.96 17.33 12.21
N GLY A 76 -13.21 17.66 13.27
CA GLY A 76 -13.73 18.01 14.59
C GLY A 76 -13.79 19.50 14.93
N GLY A 77 -13.78 20.42 13.96
CA GLY A 77 -13.99 21.84 14.24
C GLY A 77 -14.36 22.66 13.01
N PHE A 78 -15.59 23.18 12.94
CA PHE A 78 -16.12 24.29 13.75
C PHE A 78 -17.50 23.92 14.31
#